data_AF-A0A8J5HCE7-F1
#
_entry.id   AF-A0A8J5HCE7-F1
#
_cell.length_a   1.000
_cell.length_b   1.000
_cell.length_c   1.000
_cell.angle_alpha   90.00
_cell.angle_beta   90.00
_cell.angle_gamma   90.00
#
_symmetry.space_group_name_H-M   'P 1'
#
loop_
_entity.id
_entity.type
_entity.pdbx_description
1 polymer ?
#
loop_
_entity_poly.entity_id
_entity_poly.type
_entity_poly.pdbx_seq_one_letter_code
_entity_poly.pdbx_strand_id
1 'polypeptide(L)'
;MAISYIRTLYAFTNDTLAKYSYATSLQATLRYGMLISLVQGLGLGFTYGLDICSCALQLWVGRFQISNGKAKGGEIITALFAVILSSLEVLLDGENIKHLKLERLRSQIGLVTQEPTLLSLSIKDNIAYGRSATSDQIEEASKTVHAHDFITSLEMGYETQVSRTSLALIEEQKIKISIAHAVLSNPSIILLDEVTSGLDFEAKKVVQEAMDILMLGRSTIIIARCLSLILLYI
;
A
#
# COMPACT_ATOMS: atom_id res chain seq x y z
N MET A 1 6.99 33.01 -30.40
CA MET A 1 7.13 33.84 -31.61
C MET A 1 8.41 34.70 -31.62
N ALA A 2 8.84 35.33 -30.52
CA ALA A 2 10.04 36.20 -30.52
C ALA A 2 11.40 35.48 -30.63
N ILE A 3 11.51 34.24 -30.15
CA ILE A 3 12.77 33.47 -30.15
C ILE A 3 13.24 33.11 -31.58
N SER A 4 12.30 33.02 -32.53
CA SER A 4 12.59 32.59 -33.91
C SER A 4 13.27 33.65 -34.79
N TYR A 5 13.30 34.92 -34.38
CA TYR A 5 13.79 36.06 -35.19
C TYR A 5 14.88 36.89 -34.49
N ILE A 6 15.67 36.26 -33.63
CA ILE A 6 16.65 36.95 -32.76
C ILE A 6 17.72 37.72 -33.56
N ARG A 7 18.10 37.25 -34.76
CA ARG A 7 19.06 37.93 -35.65
C ARG A 7 18.50 39.20 -36.30
N THR A 8 17.22 39.21 -36.65
CA THR A 8 16.56 40.37 -37.26
C THR A 8 16.30 41.46 -36.22
N LEU A 9 15.99 41.06 -34.98
CA LEU A 9 15.79 41.96 -33.85
C LEU A 9 17.08 42.69 -33.43
N TYR A 10 18.25 42.04 -33.56
CA TYR A 10 19.55 42.63 -33.24
C TYR A 10 20.06 43.59 -34.34
N ALA A 11 19.68 43.35 -35.59
CA ALA A 11 20.09 44.17 -36.74
C ALA A 11 19.35 45.53 -36.79
N PHE A 12 18.12 45.57 -36.30
CA PHE A 12 17.37 46.81 -36.08
C PHE A 12 17.40 47.08 -34.57
N THR A 13 18.33 47.91 -34.09
CA THR A 13 18.59 48.28 -32.68
C THR A 13 17.34 48.68 -31.88
N ASN A 14 16.48 47.72 -31.54
CA ASN A 14 15.19 47.93 -30.89
C ASN A 14 14.97 46.97 -29.71
N ASP A 15 16.07 46.52 -29.11
CA ASP A 15 16.09 45.68 -27.91
C ASP A 15 15.28 46.29 -26.75
N THR A 16 15.25 47.62 -26.66
CA THR A 16 14.50 48.34 -25.63
C THR A 16 12.99 48.17 -25.80
N LEU A 17 12.49 48.21 -27.04
CA LEU A 17 11.07 48.11 -27.35
C LEU A 17 10.57 46.66 -27.19
N ALA A 18 11.38 45.67 -27.56
CA ALA A 18 11.08 44.26 -27.31
C ALA A 18 11.11 43.92 -25.82
N LYS A 19 12.09 44.42 -25.06
CA LYS A 19 12.14 44.29 -23.58
C LYS A 19 10.94 44.96 -22.94
N TYR A 20 10.54 46.14 -23.41
CA TYR A 20 9.37 46.85 -22.91
C TYR A 20 8.09 46.08 -23.18
N SER A 21 7.85 45.64 -24.43
CA SER A 21 6.68 44.83 -24.80
C SER A 21 6.61 43.49 -24.05
N TYR A 22 7.76 42.85 -23.78
CA TYR A 22 7.84 41.64 -22.97
C TYR A 22 7.54 41.94 -21.49
N ALA A 23 8.11 43.00 -20.92
CA ALA A 23 7.85 43.42 -19.55
C ALA A 23 6.36 43.78 -19.33
N THR A 24 5.73 44.47 -20.28
CA THR A 24 4.30 44.79 -20.22
C THR A 24 3.43 43.51 -20.28
N SER A 25 3.80 42.55 -21.13
CA SER A 25 3.09 41.26 -21.21
C SER A 25 3.26 40.43 -19.94
N LEU A 26 4.46 40.44 -19.35
CA LEU A 26 4.77 39.73 -18.11
C LEU A 26 4.04 40.36 -16.91
N GLN A 27 3.86 41.69 -16.89
CA GLN A 27 3.16 42.40 -15.83
C GLN A 27 1.67 42.05 -15.78
N ALA A 28 1.04 41.80 -16.94
CA ALA A 28 -0.33 41.29 -17.01
C ALA A 28 -0.42 39.87 -16.42
N THR A 29 0.51 38.98 -16.79
CA THR A 29 0.60 37.61 -16.25
C THR A 29 0.90 37.60 -14.75
N LEU A 30 1.77 38.50 -14.26
CA LEU A 30 2.12 38.62 -12.84
C LEU A 30 0.92 39.03 -12.00
N ARG A 31 0.12 40.01 -12.46
CA ARG A 31 -1.11 40.42 -11.77
C ARG A 31 -2.13 39.29 -11.73
N TYR A 32 -2.28 38.56 -12.83
CA TYR A 32 -3.16 37.39 -12.89
C TYR A 32 -2.68 36.27 -11.96
N GLY A 33 -1.37 36.03 -11.90
CA GLY A 33 -0.75 35.09 -10.96
C GLY A 33 -0.99 35.47 -9.50
N MET A 34 -0.80 36.74 -9.13
CA MET A 34 -1.10 37.22 -7.77
C MET A 34 -2.58 37.04 -7.40
N LEU A 35 -3.50 37.29 -8.33
CA LEU A 35 -4.94 37.10 -8.11
C LEU A 35 -5.27 35.61 -7.87
N ILE A 36 -4.72 34.73 -8.70
CA ILE A 36 -4.90 33.28 -8.56
C ILE A 36 -4.33 32.80 -7.21
N SER A 37 -3.11 33.20 -6.87
CA SER A 37 -2.48 32.82 -5.60
C SER A 37 -3.25 33.34 -4.39
N LEU A 38 -3.84 34.54 -4.48
CA LEU A 38 -4.72 35.07 -3.43
C LEU A 38 -5.98 34.21 -3.28
N VAL A 39 -6.68 33.90 -4.38
CA VAL A 39 -7.90 33.08 -4.36
C VAL A 39 -7.62 31.67 -3.86
N GLN A 40 -6.51 31.05 -4.30
CA GLN A 40 -6.08 29.73 -3.84
C GLN A 40 -5.73 29.75 -2.35
N GLY A 41 -5.00 30.77 -1.88
CA GLY A 41 -4.65 30.91 -0.47
C GLY A 41 -5.87 31.10 0.43
N LEU A 42 -6.82 31.92 -0.01
CA LEU A 42 -8.07 32.17 0.72
C LEU A 42 -8.96 30.91 0.76
N GLY A 43 -9.01 30.16 -0.35
CA GLY A 43 -9.71 28.88 -0.43
C GLY A 43 -9.15 27.83 0.53
N LEU A 44 -7.82 27.60 0.49
CA LEU A 44 -7.16 26.65 1.40
C LEU A 44 -7.29 27.08 2.87
N GLY A 45 -7.13 28.38 3.16
CA GLY A 45 -7.30 28.90 4.52
C GLY A 45 -8.71 28.68 5.05
N PHE A 46 -9.73 28.87 4.21
CA PHE A 46 -11.12 28.64 4.58
C PHE A 46 -11.42 27.16 4.84
N THR A 47 -10.94 26.25 3.99
CA THR A 47 -11.14 24.80 4.18
C THR A 47 -10.48 24.31 5.47
N TYR A 48 -9.20 24.65 5.70
CA TYR A 48 -8.51 24.26 6.93
C TYR A 48 -9.12 24.91 8.18
N GLY A 49 -9.64 26.13 8.06
CA GLY A 49 -10.38 26.80 9.13
C GLY A 49 -11.62 26.02 9.56
N LEU A 50 -12.41 25.57 8.59
CA LEU A 50 -13.59 24.74 8.86
C LEU A 50 -13.22 23.40 9.53
N ASP A 51 -12.14 22.76 9.06
CA ASP A 51 -11.68 21.49 9.63
C ASP A 51 -11.23 21.64 11.09
N ILE A 52 -10.46 22.69 11.41
CA ILE A 52 -10.03 22.97 12.79
C ILE A 52 -11.23 23.31 13.67
N CYS A 53 -12.19 24.12 13.18
CA CYS A 53 -13.41 24.43 13.91
C CYS A 53 -14.26 23.18 14.20
N SER A 54 -14.37 22.26 13.23
CA SER A 54 -15.05 20.98 13.39
C SER A 54 -14.40 20.12 14.49
N CYS A 55 -13.08 19.98 14.45
CA CYS A 55 -12.31 19.26 15.48
C CYS A 55 -12.47 19.90 16.87
N ALA A 56 -12.43 21.23 16.97
CA ALA A 56 -12.62 21.95 18.23
C ALA A 56 -14.03 21.72 18.80
N LEU A 57 -15.07 21.73 17.95
CA LEU A 57 -16.44 21.45 18.35
C LEU A 57 -16.60 20.01 18.87
N GLN A 58 -16.00 19.03 18.19
CA GLN A 58 -16.03 17.63 18.61
C GLN A 58 -15.37 17.41 19.96
N LEU A 59 -14.22 18.04 20.22
CA LEU A 59 -13.55 17.99 21.53
C LEU A 59 -14.40 18.64 22.62
N TRP A 60 -15.05 19.77 22.32
CA TRP A 60 -15.93 20.45 23.26
C TRP A 60 -17.16 19.60 23.62
N VAL A 61 -17.83 19.02 22.63
CA VAL A 61 -18.96 18.08 22.84
C VAL A 61 -18.49 16.82 23.57
N GLY A 62 -17.32 16.29 23.21
CA GLY A 62 -16.71 15.15 23.88
C GLY A 62 -16.50 15.40 25.37
N ARG A 63 -15.93 16.56 25.73
CA ARG A 63 -15.79 16.98 27.13
C ARG A 63 -17.13 16.98 27.87
N PHE A 64 -18.18 17.50 27.25
CA PHE A 64 -19.53 17.52 27.85
C PHE A 64 -20.08 16.11 28.07
N GLN A 65 -19.84 15.16 27.15
CA GLN A 65 -20.27 13.76 27.33
C GLN A 65 -19.51 13.03 28.43
N ILE A 66 -18.21 13.28 28.60
CA ILE A 66 -17.41 12.74 29.72
C ILE A 66 -17.93 13.30 31.04
N SER A 67 -18.21 14.61 31.11
CA SER A 67 -18.70 15.27 32.31
C SER A 67 -20.06 14.74 32.77
N ASN A 68 -20.88 14.24 31.84
CA ASN A 68 -22.19 13.64 32.13
C ASN A 68 -22.11 12.12 32.34
N GLY A 69 -20.91 11.53 32.33
CA GLY A 69 -20.68 10.09 32.51
C GLY A 69 -21.20 9.21 31.36
N LYS A 70 -21.52 9.79 30.20
CA LYS A 70 -22.14 9.08 29.06
C LYS A 70 -21.14 8.44 28.10
N ALA A 71 -19.89 8.90 28.10
CA ALA A 71 -18.84 8.42 27.19
C ALA A 71 -17.47 8.40 27.88
N LYS A 72 -16.58 7.52 27.42
CA LYS A 72 -15.18 7.47 27.87
C LYS A 72 -14.29 8.27 26.93
N GLY A 73 -13.18 8.81 27.43
CA GLY A 73 -12.24 9.60 26.62
C GLY A 73 -11.72 8.89 25.37
N GLY A 74 -11.58 7.56 25.43
CA GLY A 74 -11.17 6.75 24.27
C GLY A 74 -12.17 6.80 23.10
N GLU A 75 -13.47 6.76 23.38
CA GLU A 75 -14.52 6.78 22.34
C GLU A 75 -14.54 8.11 21.57
N ILE A 76 -14.26 9.22 22.26
CA ILE A 76 -14.16 10.56 21.66
C ILE A 76 -12.93 10.66 20.76
N ILE A 77 -11.80 10.09 21.19
CA ILE A 77 -10.57 10.04 20.37
C ILE A 77 -10.82 9.21 19.11
N THR A 78 -11.47 8.05 19.23
CA THR A 78 -11.83 7.22 18.07
C THR A 78 -12.76 7.96 17.11
N ALA A 79 -13.76 8.68 17.61
CA ALA A 79 -14.67 9.49 16.79
C ALA A 79 -13.95 10.63 16.06
N LEU A 80 -13.01 11.32 16.72
CA LEU A 80 -12.18 12.38 16.13
C LEU A 80 -11.34 11.84 14.97
N PHE A 81 -10.63 10.72 15.17
CA PHE A 81 -9.86 10.08 14.11
C PHE A 81 -10.75 9.61 12.95
N ALA A 82 -11.94 9.07 13.26
CA ALA A 82 -12.88 8.63 12.24
C ALA A 82 -13.35 9.78 11.34
N VAL A 83 -13.56 10.99 11.88
CA VAL A 83 -13.98 12.17 11.10
C VAL A 83 -12.83 12.72 10.26
N ILE A 84 -11.62 12.81 10.81
CA ILE A 84 -10.44 13.26 10.05
C ILE A 84 -10.17 12.32 8.87
N LEU A 85 -10.39 11.02 9.06
CA LEU A 85 -10.21 9.99 8.03
C LEU A 85 -11.49 9.72 7.22
N SER A 86 -12.60 10.42 7.49
CA SER A 86 -13.92 10.10 6.90
C SER A 86 -14.02 10.36 5.41
N SER A 87 -13.14 11.21 4.85
CA SER A 87 -13.04 11.44 3.41
C SER A 87 -12.34 10.29 2.65
N LEU A 88 -11.74 9.33 3.36
CA LEU A 88 -11.23 8.11 2.75
C LEU A 88 -12.28 7.00 2.82
N GLU A 89 -12.81 6.67 1.65
CA GLU A 89 -13.57 5.44 1.45
C GLU A 89 -12.71 4.44 0.68
N VAL A 90 -12.67 3.22 1.18
CA VAL A 90 -12.10 2.08 0.46
C VAL A 90 -13.27 1.25 -0.03
N LEU A 91 -13.35 1.10 -1.34
CA LEU A 91 -14.39 0.36 -2.03
C LEU A 91 -13.81 -0.96 -2.53
N LEU A 92 -14.51 -2.06 -2.26
CA LEU A 92 -14.26 -3.36 -2.87
C LEU A 92 -15.46 -3.65 -3.80
N ASP A 93 -15.20 -3.77 -5.10
CA ASP A 93 -16.23 -3.96 -6.13
C ASP A 93 -17.39 -2.94 -6.07
N GLY A 94 -17.09 -1.72 -5.63
CA GLY A 94 -18.06 -0.63 -5.47
C GLY A 94 -18.82 -0.60 -4.13
N GLU A 95 -18.59 -1.56 -3.24
CA GLU A 95 -19.13 -1.56 -1.88
C GLU A 95 -18.08 -1.07 -0.87
N ASN A 96 -18.45 -0.16 0.03
CA ASN A 96 -17.54 0.31 1.07
C ASN A 96 -17.20 -0.82 2.05
N ILE A 97 -15.91 -1.05 2.29
CA ILE A 97 -15.44 -2.16 3.14
C ILE A 97 -15.99 -2.12 4.56
N LYS A 98 -16.45 -0.95 5.04
CA LYS A 98 -17.08 -0.78 6.36
C LYS A 98 -18.43 -1.51 6.48
N HIS A 99 -19.08 -1.81 5.35
CA HIS A 99 -20.35 -2.56 5.32
C HIS A 99 -20.17 -4.07 5.13
N LEU A 100 -18.98 -4.50 4.70
CA LEU A 100 -18.67 -5.90 4.50
C LEU A 100 -18.44 -6.63 5.83
N LYS A 101 -18.88 -7.88 5.91
CA LYS A 101 -18.50 -8.76 7.02
C LYS A 101 -16.99 -8.98 7.00
N LEU A 102 -16.34 -8.72 8.14
CA LEU A 102 -14.88 -8.79 8.29
C LEU A 102 -14.30 -10.14 7.85
N GLU A 103 -14.97 -11.25 8.16
CA GLU A 103 -14.56 -12.60 7.74
C GLU A 103 -14.55 -12.76 6.21
N ARG A 104 -15.58 -12.25 5.53
CA ARG A 104 -15.68 -12.28 4.06
C ARG A 104 -14.67 -11.37 3.38
N LEU A 105 -14.38 -10.23 3.99
CA LEU A 105 -13.33 -9.33 3.49
C LEU A 105 -11.96 -10.01 3.60
N ARG A 106 -11.65 -10.59 4.76
CA ARG A 106 -10.36 -11.27 5.00
C ARG A 106 -10.19 -12.53 4.15
N SER A 107 -11.25 -13.29 3.88
CA SER A 107 -11.16 -14.47 3.01
C SER A 107 -10.87 -14.12 1.54
N GLN A 108 -11.13 -12.87 1.13
CA GLN A 108 -10.89 -12.39 -0.23
C GLN A 108 -9.48 -11.80 -0.40
N ILE A 109 -8.75 -11.56 0.70
CA ILE A 109 -7.44 -10.88 0.67
C ILE A 109 -6.36 -11.84 1.16
N GLY A 110 -5.37 -12.10 0.32
CA GLY A 110 -4.11 -12.74 0.71
C GLY A 110 -3.05 -11.70 1.00
N LEU A 111 -2.32 -11.85 2.10
CA LEU A 111 -1.21 -10.98 2.48
C LEU A 111 0.09 -11.78 2.52
N VAL A 112 1.13 -11.27 1.88
CA VAL A 112 2.50 -11.79 1.97
C VAL A 112 3.40 -10.62 2.36
N THR A 113 4.14 -10.77 3.47
CA THR A 113 5.04 -9.74 4.02
C THR A 113 6.51 -10.14 3.85
N GLN A 114 7.42 -9.15 3.90
CA GLN A 114 8.87 -9.36 3.89
C GLN A 114 9.33 -10.38 4.94
N GLU A 115 8.82 -10.25 6.17
CA GLU A 115 9.08 -11.19 7.26
C GLU A 115 7.77 -11.90 7.64
N PRO A 116 7.47 -13.07 7.04
CA PRO A 116 6.24 -13.79 7.36
C PRO A 116 6.27 -14.28 8.80
N THR A 117 5.20 -14.01 9.53
CA THR A 117 5.03 -14.54 10.89
C THR A 117 4.50 -15.96 10.79
N LEU A 118 5.40 -16.95 10.79
CA LEU A 118 5.02 -18.34 10.93
C LEU A 118 4.72 -18.65 12.40
N LEU A 119 3.63 -19.39 12.63
CA LEU A 119 3.20 -19.85 13.94
C LEU A 119 4.09 -21.00 14.41
N SER A 120 4.17 -21.17 15.73
CA SER A 120 4.87 -22.27 16.39
C SER A 120 4.14 -23.61 16.22
N LEU A 121 3.96 -24.04 14.97
CA LEU A 121 3.23 -25.23 14.51
C LEU A 121 4.05 -25.95 13.44
N SER A 122 3.55 -27.08 12.93
CA SER A 122 4.18 -27.75 11.79
C SER A 122 4.13 -26.88 10.53
N ILE A 123 4.99 -27.16 9.54
CA ILE A 123 4.93 -26.51 8.22
C ILE A 123 3.55 -26.71 7.59
N LYS A 124 2.98 -27.92 7.65
CA LYS A 124 1.64 -28.21 7.12
C LYS A 124 0.57 -27.32 7.75
N ASP A 125 0.63 -27.11 9.06
CA ASP A 125 -0.38 -26.37 9.82
C ASP A 125 -0.25 -24.87 9.57
N ASN A 126 0.96 -24.39 9.32
CA ASN A 126 1.21 -23.02 8.85
C ASN A 126 0.61 -22.80 7.46
N ILE A 127 0.81 -23.73 6.52
CA ILE A 127 0.26 -23.62 5.15
C ILE A 127 -1.27 -23.72 5.18
N ALA A 128 -1.84 -24.63 5.97
CA ALA A 128 -3.29 -24.81 6.11
C ALA A 128 -3.95 -23.82 7.09
N TYR A 129 -3.23 -22.85 7.63
CA TYR A 129 -3.76 -21.99 8.68
C TYR A 129 -5.05 -21.26 8.22
N GLY A 130 -6.11 -21.38 9.02
CA GLY A 130 -7.41 -20.74 8.72
C GLY A 130 -8.30 -21.50 7.73
N ARG A 131 -7.90 -22.68 7.25
CA ARG A 131 -8.70 -23.53 6.35
C ARG A 131 -8.45 -25.02 6.58
N SER A 132 -9.50 -25.84 6.59
CA SER A 132 -9.32 -27.29 6.50
C SER A 132 -8.87 -27.67 5.09
N ALA A 133 -7.67 -28.25 4.98
CA ALA A 133 -7.09 -28.72 3.73
C ALA A 133 -6.57 -30.15 3.90
N THR A 134 -6.65 -30.93 2.83
CA THR A 134 -6.06 -32.28 2.79
C THR A 134 -4.55 -32.21 2.57
N SER A 135 -3.82 -33.27 2.93
CA SER A 135 -2.37 -33.34 2.70
C SER A 135 -2.02 -33.12 1.22
N ASP A 136 -2.82 -33.67 0.31
CA ASP A 136 -2.63 -33.54 -1.14
C ASP A 136 -2.74 -32.08 -1.60
N GLN A 137 -3.70 -31.32 -1.07
CA GLN A 137 -3.86 -29.90 -1.39
C GLN A 137 -2.71 -29.04 -0.85
N ILE A 138 -2.20 -29.37 0.34
CA ILE A 138 -1.04 -28.70 0.93
C ILE A 138 0.21 -28.97 0.09
N GLU A 139 0.38 -30.22 -0.34
CA GLU A 139 1.49 -30.63 -1.18
C GLU A 139 1.43 -29.99 -2.56
N GLU A 140 0.25 -29.96 -3.19
CA GLU A 140 0.01 -29.29 -4.47
C GLU A 140 0.35 -27.80 -4.37
N ALA A 141 -0.20 -27.09 -3.38
CA ALA A 141 0.09 -25.67 -3.16
C ALA A 141 1.59 -25.40 -2.95
N SER A 142 2.28 -26.31 -2.24
CA SER A 142 3.73 -26.22 -2.02
C SER A 142 4.53 -26.48 -3.30
N LYS A 143 4.09 -27.41 -4.15
CA LYS A 143 4.73 -27.68 -5.45
C LYS A 143 4.58 -26.49 -6.39
N THR A 144 3.41 -25.86 -6.41
CA THR A 144 3.13 -24.66 -7.19
C THR A 144 4.11 -23.52 -6.93
N VAL A 145 4.63 -23.40 -5.71
CA VAL A 145 5.56 -22.33 -5.30
C VAL A 145 7.00 -22.82 -5.10
N HIS A 146 7.34 -24.00 -5.63
CA HIS A 146 8.66 -24.63 -5.49
C HIS A 146 9.11 -24.82 -4.02
N ALA A 147 8.17 -24.92 -3.08
CA ALA A 147 8.47 -25.18 -1.67
C ALA A 147 8.61 -26.67 -1.35
N HIS A 148 7.99 -27.54 -2.14
CA HIS A 148 7.95 -28.98 -1.87
C HIS A 148 9.34 -29.60 -1.69
N ASP A 149 10.27 -29.33 -2.60
CA ASP A 149 11.60 -29.97 -2.60
C ASP A 149 12.37 -29.71 -1.31
N PHE A 150 12.40 -28.46 -0.84
CA PHE A 150 13.08 -28.13 0.42
C PHE A 150 12.32 -28.64 1.64
N ILE A 151 10.98 -28.69 1.60
CA ILE A 151 10.20 -29.22 2.72
C ILE A 151 10.48 -30.72 2.86
N THR A 152 10.49 -31.47 1.75
CA THR A 152 10.76 -32.92 1.75
C THR A 152 12.20 -33.28 2.10
N SER A 153 13.16 -32.36 1.96
CA SER A 153 14.54 -32.60 2.36
C SER A 153 14.77 -32.45 3.88
N LEU A 154 13.79 -31.91 4.61
CA LEU A 154 13.82 -31.85 6.08
C LEU A 154 13.56 -33.23 6.68
N GLU A 155 14.18 -33.53 7.83
CA GLU A 155 14.05 -34.83 8.51
C GLU A 155 12.59 -35.26 8.76
N MET A 156 11.72 -34.30 9.10
CA MET A 156 10.30 -34.52 9.41
C MET A 156 9.36 -34.05 8.29
N GLY A 157 9.89 -33.64 7.13
CA GLY A 157 9.09 -33.18 6.00
C GLY A 157 8.13 -32.04 6.38
N TYR A 158 6.86 -32.20 5.99
CA TYR A 158 5.76 -31.29 6.34
C TYR A 158 5.41 -31.25 7.84
N GLU A 159 5.78 -32.26 8.61
CA GLU A 159 5.56 -32.31 10.07
C GLU A 159 6.65 -31.57 10.86
N THR A 160 7.65 -31.02 10.16
CA THR A 160 8.73 -30.23 10.77
C THR A 160 8.15 -29.04 11.54
N GLN A 161 8.54 -28.92 12.81
CA GLN A 161 8.06 -27.85 13.70
C GLN A 161 8.79 -26.54 13.41
N VAL A 162 8.03 -25.53 13.01
CA VAL A 162 8.52 -24.16 12.89
C VAL A 162 8.53 -23.58 14.30
N SER A 163 9.70 -23.39 14.89
CA SER A 163 9.82 -22.64 16.15
C SER A 163 11.02 -21.72 16.09
N ARG A 164 11.06 -20.72 16.98
CA ARG A 164 12.22 -19.81 17.08
C ARG A 164 13.53 -20.54 17.46
N THR A 165 13.47 -21.80 17.90
CA THR A 165 14.60 -22.50 18.53
C THR A 165 14.97 -23.81 17.84
N SER A 166 14.03 -24.47 17.13
CA SER A 166 14.22 -25.84 16.61
C SER A 166 14.68 -25.92 15.16
N LEU A 167 14.42 -24.91 14.33
CA LEU A 167 14.85 -24.92 12.93
C LEU A 167 14.99 -23.49 12.39
N ALA A 168 16.20 -23.12 11.99
CA ALA A 168 16.45 -21.84 11.33
C ALA A 168 16.09 -21.95 9.84
N LEU A 169 14.79 -21.84 9.51
CA LEU A 169 14.39 -21.60 8.13
C LEU A 169 15.01 -20.29 7.65
N ILE A 170 15.64 -20.31 6.48
CA ILE A 170 16.11 -19.08 5.83
C ILE A 170 14.90 -18.25 5.36
N GLU A 171 15.11 -16.96 5.14
CA GLU A 171 14.03 -16.00 4.81
C GLU A 171 13.24 -16.44 3.57
N GLU A 172 13.93 -16.85 2.50
CA GLU A 172 13.32 -17.35 1.26
C GLU A 172 12.32 -18.50 1.53
N GLN A 173 12.70 -19.46 2.36
CA GLN A 173 11.84 -20.59 2.71
C GLN A 173 10.60 -20.16 3.48
N LYS A 174 10.75 -19.21 4.42
CA LYS A 174 9.61 -18.66 5.17
C LYS A 174 8.63 -17.95 4.24
N ILE A 175 9.16 -17.16 3.29
CA ILE A 175 8.35 -16.48 2.29
C ILE A 175 7.62 -17.49 1.43
N LYS A 176 8.29 -18.54 0.94
CA LYS A 176 7.64 -19.59 0.12
C LYS A 176 6.55 -20.34 0.88
N ILE A 177 6.71 -20.58 2.18
CA ILE A 177 5.63 -21.13 3.04
C ILE A 177 4.44 -20.16 3.10
N SER A 178 4.70 -18.86 3.24
CA SER A 178 3.65 -17.83 3.23
C SER A 178 2.94 -17.72 1.88
N ILE A 179 3.67 -17.86 0.76
CA ILE A 179 3.08 -17.87 -0.58
C ILE A 179 2.27 -19.16 -0.78
N ALA A 180 2.75 -20.32 -0.33
CA ALA A 180 1.98 -21.58 -0.37
C ALA A 180 0.64 -21.46 0.38
N HIS A 181 0.65 -20.81 1.56
CA HIS A 181 -0.57 -20.48 2.30
C HIS A 181 -1.53 -19.61 1.48
N ALA A 182 -1.01 -18.56 0.83
CA ALA A 182 -1.81 -17.67 -0.01
C ALA A 182 -2.37 -18.41 -1.25
N VAL A 183 -1.59 -19.31 -1.87
CA VAL A 183 -2.04 -20.17 -2.98
C VAL A 183 -3.18 -21.07 -2.52
N LEU A 184 -3.04 -21.75 -1.38
CA LEU A 184 -4.05 -22.64 -0.82
C LEU A 184 -5.35 -21.90 -0.46
N SER A 185 -5.23 -20.67 0.03
CA SER A 185 -6.36 -19.82 0.38
C SER A 185 -7.12 -19.33 -0.84
N ASN A 186 -6.47 -19.25 -2.01
CA ASN A 186 -7.01 -18.78 -3.28
C ASN A 186 -7.84 -17.47 -3.17
N PRO A 187 -7.27 -16.38 -2.62
CA PRO A 187 -7.95 -15.11 -2.48
C PRO A 187 -8.13 -14.41 -3.83
N SER A 188 -9.10 -13.48 -3.93
CA SER A 188 -9.32 -12.67 -5.14
C SER A 188 -8.35 -11.50 -5.25
N ILE A 189 -7.87 -10.99 -4.10
CA ILE A 189 -6.93 -9.88 -4.00
C ILE A 189 -5.66 -10.34 -3.29
N ILE A 190 -4.50 -9.95 -3.83
CA ILE A 190 -3.19 -10.22 -3.26
C ILE A 190 -2.54 -8.90 -2.84
N LEU A 191 -2.03 -8.85 -1.61
CA LEU A 191 -1.20 -7.77 -1.08
C LEU A 191 0.21 -8.30 -0.86
N LEU A 192 1.18 -7.72 -1.56
CA LEU A 192 2.60 -8.05 -1.44
C LEU A 192 3.30 -6.88 -0.78
N ASP A 193 3.74 -7.06 0.48
CA ASP A 193 4.37 -6.02 1.28
C ASP A 193 5.89 -6.24 1.38
N GLU A 194 6.63 -5.58 0.48
CA GLU A 194 8.09 -5.57 0.42
C GLU A 194 8.75 -6.96 0.41
N VAL A 195 8.04 -7.98 -0.10
CA VAL A 195 8.36 -9.42 0.02
C VAL A 195 9.81 -9.78 -0.31
N THR A 196 10.38 -9.18 -1.36
CA THR A 196 11.72 -9.52 -1.85
C THR A 196 12.83 -8.63 -1.30
N SER A 197 12.49 -7.68 -0.43
CA SER A 197 13.48 -6.78 0.13
C SER A 197 14.28 -7.50 1.23
N GLY A 198 15.60 -7.47 1.13
CA GLY A 198 16.48 -8.21 2.06
C GLY A 198 17.00 -9.55 1.52
N LEU A 199 16.42 -10.09 0.45
CA LEU A 199 16.93 -11.28 -0.21
C LEU A 199 18.14 -10.97 -1.12
N ASP A 200 19.04 -11.93 -1.25
CA ASP A 200 20.10 -11.90 -2.27
C ASP A 200 19.52 -12.13 -3.68
N PHE A 201 20.37 -12.00 -4.70
CA PHE A 201 19.91 -12.07 -6.10
C PHE A 201 19.29 -13.42 -6.48
N GLU A 202 19.85 -14.53 -5.99
CA GLU A 202 19.38 -15.88 -6.35
C GLU A 202 18.06 -16.19 -5.61
N ALA A 203 18.01 -15.97 -4.31
CA ALA A 203 16.80 -16.17 -3.51
C ALA A 203 15.66 -15.27 -3.99
N LYS A 204 15.97 -14.03 -4.38
CA LYS A 204 14.98 -13.11 -4.95
C LYS A 204 14.36 -13.66 -6.23
N LYS A 205 15.17 -14.25 -7.12
CA LYS A 205 14.67 -14.85 -8.36
C LYS A 205 13.71 -16.00 -8.08
N VAL A 206 14.06 -16.88 -7.14
CA VAL A 206 13.22 -18.03 -6.77
C VAL A 206 11.90 -17.58 -6.14
N VAL A 207 11.93 -16.59 -5.25
CA VAL A 207 10.71 -16.03 -4.64
C VAL A 207 9.86 -15.30 -5.67
N GLN A 208 10.49 -14.61 -6.64
CA GLN A 208 9.79 -13.93 -7.72
C GLN A 208 8.94 -14.91 -8.54
N GLU A 209 9.49 -16.05 -8.92
CA GLU A 209 8.77 -17.07 -9.70
C GLU A 209 7.53 -17.59 -8.93
N ALA A 210 7.65 -17.77 -7.62
CA ALA A 210 6.52 -18.14 -6.76
C ALA A 210 5.46 -17.02 -6.68
N MET A 211 5.88 -15.76 -6.63
CA MET A 211 4.98 -14.60 -6.64
C MET A 211 4.26 -14.49 -7.99
N ASP A 212 4.95 -14.65 -9.11
CA ASP A 212 4.40 -14.62 -10.47
C ASP A 212 3.20 -15.58 -10.57
N ILE A 213 3.37 -16.81 -10.08
CA ILE A 213 2.32 -17.82 -10.05
C ILE A 213 1.15 -17.41 -9.15
N LEU A 214 1.43 -16.82 -7.98
CA LEU A 214 0.41 -16.34 -7.06
C LEU A 214 -0.44 -15.21 -7.68
N MET A 215 0.14 -14.33 -8.50
CA MET A 215 -0.54 -13.15 -9.04
C MET A 215 -1.36 -13.44 -10.30
N LEU A 216 -1.10 -14.56 -10.99
CA LEU A 216 -1.79 -14.90 -12.23
C LEU A 216 -3.32 -14.90 -12.05
N GLY A 217 -3.99 -14.03 -12.80
CA GLY A 217 -5.46 -13.90 -12.80
C GLY A 217 -6.06 -13.26 -11.54
N ARG A 218 -5.26 -12.62 -10.69
CA ARG A 218 -5.71 -11.99 -9.44
C ARG A 218 -5.36 -10.50 -9.38
N SER A 219 -6.22 -9.72 -8.74
CA SER A 219 -5.94 -8.31 -8.49
C SER A 219 -4.84 -8.18 -7.44
N THR A 220 -3.69 -7.64 -7.82
CA THR A 220 -2.51 -7.61 -6.95
C THR A 220 -2.08 -6.17 -6.66
N ILE A 221 -1.88 -5.85 -5.38
CA ILE A 221 -1.24 -4.62 -4.92
C ILE A 221 0.15 -4.97 -4.44
N ILE A 222 1.16 -4.31 -5.01
CA ILE A 222 2.56 -4.54 -4.67
C ILE A 222 3.13 -3.28 -4.04
N ILE A 223 3.62 -3.40 -2.80
CA ILE A 223 4.40 -2.39 -2.11
C ILE A 223 5.87 -2.80 -2.30
N ALA A 224 6.62 -1.99 -3.03
CA ALA A 224 8.00 -2.32 -3.39
C ALA A 224 8.95 -1.21 -2.97
N ARG A 225 10.02 -1.58 -2.25
CA ARG A 225 11.13 -0.69 -1.93
C ARG A 225 12.12 -0.52 -3.08
N CYS A 226 12.19 -1.50 -3.99
CA CYS A 226 13.15 -1.54 -5.09
C CYS A 226 12.46 -1.46 -6.46
N LEU A 227 12.89 -0.50 -7.29
CA LEU A 227 12.33 -0.25 -8.61
C LEU A 227 12.45 -1.44 -9.58
N SER A 228 13.47 -2.28 -9.40
CA SER A 228 13.68 -3.48 -10.24
C SER A 228 12.49 -4.43 -10.23
N LEU A 229 11.80 -4.55 -9.08
CA LEU A 229 10.61 -5.38 -8.94
C LEU A 229 9.46 -4.81 -9.78
N ILE A 230 9.29 -3.49 -9.75
CA ILE A 230 8.22 -2.79 -10.46
C ILE A 230 8.43 -2.89 -11.98
N LEU A 231 9.68 -2.72 -12.44
CA LEU A 231 10.04 -2.79 -13.86
C LEU A 231 9.81 -4.17 -14.50
N LEU A 232 9.66 -5.24 -13.71
CA LEU A 232 9.30 -6.57 -14.22
C LEU A 232 7.81 -6.69 -14.57
N TYR A 233 6.95 -5.81 -14.02
CA TYR A 233 5.49 -5.89 -14.13
C TYR A 233 4.86 -4.71 -14.89
N ILE A 234 5.67 -3.80 -15.45
CA ILE A 234 5.27 -2.69 -16.31
C ILE A 234 5.83 -2.94 -17.72
#